data_AF-A0AAN0MBB1-F1
#
_entry.id   AF-A0AAN0MBB1-F1
#
_cell.length_a   1.000
_cell.length_b   1.000
_cell.length_c   1.000
_cell.angle_alpha   90.00
_cell.angle_beta   90.00
_cell.angle_gamma   90.00
#
_symmetry.space_group_name_H-M   'P 1'
#
loop_
_entity.id
_entity.type
_entity.pdbx_description
1 polymer ?
#
loop_
_entity_poly.entity_id
_entity_poly.type
_entity_poly.pdbx_seq_one_letter_code
_entity_poly.pdbx_strand_id
1 'polypeptide(L)'
;MLHMTDSMRSRMADRLTVLSGSFRDDPLPAGHDMISLVRVLYDHDDATVLSLLGAVFKALPVGGRLLVSEPMTGVQAPKRQVTLILRCIVWRCVPARRGPRPRSRR
;
A
#
# COMPACT_ATOMS: atom_id res chain seq x y z
N MET A 1 22.99 13.87 4.55
CA MET A 1 22.47 14.07 5.92
C MET A 1 21.41 15.16 5.86
N LEU A 2 20.13 14.78 5.78
CA LEU A 2 19.03 15.74 5.69
C LEU A 2 18.89 16.45 7.05
N HIS A 3 19.18 17.75 7.11
CA HIS A 3 18.92 18.59 8.27
C HIS A 3 17.39 18.78 8.39
N MET A 4 16.76 17.97 9.23
CA MET A 4 15.36 18.09 9.61
C MET A 4 15.27 19.09 10.76
N THR A 5 14.74 20.28 10.52
CA THR A 5 14.64 21.36 11.52
C THR A 5 13.64 20.97 12.63
N ASP A 6 13.91 21.36 13.88
CA ASP A 6 13.06 21.01 15.04
C ASP A 6 11.59 21.46 14.88
N SER A 7 11.36 22.56 14.18
CA SER A 7 10.01 23.04 13.82
C SER A 7 9.24 22.04 12.95
N MET A 8 9.94 21.33 12.05
CA MET A 8 9.34 20.32 11.18
C MET A 8 8.97 19.05 11.96
N ARG A 9 9.80 18.67 12.94
CA ARG A 9 9.52 17.55 13.86
C ARG A 9 8.27 17.81 14.70
N SER A 10 8.17 19.01 15.31
CA SER A 10 7.00 19.40 16.11
C SER A 10 5.70 19.41 15.29
N ARG A 11 5.72 19.98 14.08
CA ARG A 11 4.51 20.06 13.23
C ARG A 11 4.04 18.70 12.70
N MET A 12 4.94 17.72 12.58
CA MET A 12 4.58 16.37 12.17
C MET A 12 4.02 15.55 13.33
N ALA A 13 4.48 15.80 14.55
CA ALA A 13 4.03 15.07 15.74
C ALA A 13 2.51 15.14 15.93
N ASP A 14 1.90 16.32 15.73
CA ASP A 14 0.44 16.51 15.89
C ASP A 14 -0.41 15.83 14.79
N ARG A 15 0.22 15.34 13.72
CA ARG A 15 -0.45 14.70 12.57
C ARG A 15 -0.07 13.24 12.41
N LEU A 16 0.72 12.70 13.34
CA LEU A 16 1.28 11.36 13.27
C LEU A 16 0.74 10.53 14.43
N THR A 17 -0.03 9.50 14.09
CA THR A 17 -0.38 8.44 15.05
C THR A 17 0.46 7.21 14.72
N VAL A 18 1.22 6.72 15.70
CA VAL A 18 1.98 5.47 15.57
C VAL A 18 1.17 4.36 16.20
N LEU A 19 0.92 3.30 15.42
CA LEU A 19 0.23 2.11 15.87
C LEU A 19 1.20 0.93 15.78
N SER A 20 1.40 0.23 16.89
CA SER A 20 2.16 -1.02 16.94
C SER A 20 1.26 -2.20 16.56
N GLY A 21 1.77 -3.13 15.76
CA GLY A 21 1.06 -4.36 15.38
C GLY A 21 1.77 -5.11 14.26
N SER A 22 1.32 -6.33 14.02
CA SER A 22 1.70 -7.16 12.88
C SER A 22 0.68 -6.99 11.76
N PHE A 23 1.09 -6.53 10.58
CA PHE A 23 0.18 -6.48 9.43
C PHE A 23 -0.26 -7.88 8.96
N ARG A 24 0.40 -8.95 9.43
CA ARG A 24 0.09 -10.34 9.07
C ARG A 24 -1.08 -10.87 9.87
N ASP A 25 -1.11 -10.52 11.15
CA ASP A 25 -1.97 -11.14 12.15
C ASP A 25 -3.06 -10.17 12.64
N ASP A 26 -2.78 -8.86 12.61
CA ASP A 26 -3.66 -7.82 13.10
C ASP A 26 -4.43 -7.13 11.95
N PRO A 27 -5.66 -6.66 12.19
CA PRO A 27 -6.41 -5.88 11.22
C PRO A 27 -5.74 -4.53 10.93
N LEU A 28 -5.75 -4.10 9.67
CA LEU A 28 -5.26 -2.78 9.30
C LEU A 28 -6.24 -1.67 9.77
N PRO A 29 -5.73 -0.50 10.23
CA PRO A 29 -6.57 0.61 10.67
C PRO A 29 -7.49 1.14 9.57
N ALA A 30 -8.80 1.16 9.85
CA ALA A 30 -9.81 1.73 8.95
C ALA A 30 -9.84 3.28 9.00
N GLY A 31 -10.56 3.88 8.06
CA GLY A 31 -10.80 5.34 8.01
C GLY A 31 -9.77 6.16 7.21
N HIS A 32 -8.76 5.50 6.64
CA HIS A 32 -7.74 6.13 5.81
C HIS A 32 -8.16 6.09 4.32
N ASP A 33 -7.95 7.20 3.59
CA ASP A 33 -8.21 7.26 2.14
C ASP A 33 -7.06 6.70 1.30
N MET A 34 -5.90 6.48 1.92
CA MET A 34 -4.71 5.92 1.32
C MET A 34 -3.95 5.02 2.28
N ILE A 35 -3.44 3.89 1.77
CA ILE A 35 -2.45 3.05 2.45
C ILE A 35 -1.18 3.04 1.60
N SER A 36 -0.02 3.22 2.24
CA SER A 36 1.29 3.16 1.58
C SER A 36 2.10 2.00 2.15
N LEU A 37 2.56 1.10 1.27
CA LEU A 37 3.46 0.00 1.59
C LEU A 37 4.86 0.35 1.07
N VAL A 38 5.81 0.48 1.98
CA VAL A 38 7.19 0.87 1.66
C VAL A 38 8.12 -0.28 2.03
N ARG A 39 8.66 -0.97 1.01
CA ARG A 39 9.54 -2.13 1.19
C ARG A 39 8.93 -3.25 2.04
N VAL A 40 7.62 -3.48 1.91
CA VAL A 40 6.90 -4.55 2.59
C VAL A 40 6.74 -5.75 1.65
N LEU A 41 6.27 -5.52 0.42
CA LEU A 41 5.92 -6.62 -0.48
C LEU A 41 7.14 -7.44 -0.91
N TYR A 42 8.29 -6.79 -1.12
CA TYR A 42 9.52 -7.44 -1.56
C TYR A 42 10.07 -8.48 -0.56
N ASP A 43 9.80 -8.28 0.73
CA ASP A 43 10.38 -9.10 1.80
C ASP A 43 9.51 -10.34 2.14
N HIS A 44 8.42 -10.56 1.41
CA HIS A 44 7.41 -11.57 1.74
C HIS A 44 7.03 -12.47 0.56
N ASP A 45 6.60 -13.69 0.88
CA ASP A 45 6.10 -14.65 -0.11
C ASP A 45 4.73 -14.26 -0.67
N ASP A 46 4.36 -14.89 -1.79
CA ASP A 46 3.10 -14.62 -2.49
C ASP A 46 1.87 -14.79 -1.59
N ALA A 47 1.86 -15.78 -0.68
CA ALA A 47 0.74 -16.02 0.20
C ALA A 47 0.53 -14.87 1.19
N THR A 48 1.62 -14.39 1.79
CA THR A 48 1.63 -13.24 2.69
C THR A 48 1.23 -11.96 1.96
N VAL A 49 1.78 -11.74 0.76
CA VAL A 49 1.45 -10.58 -0.08
C VAL A 49 -0.03 -10.58 -0.45
N LEU A 50 -0.58 -11.73 -0.89
CA LEU A 50 -2.00 -11.84 -1.22
C LEU A 50 -2.90 -11.56 -0.01
N SER A 51 -2.55 -12.09 1.17
CA SER A 51 -3.27 -11.81 2.41
C SER A 51 -3.26 -10.32 2.75
N LEU A 52 -2.09 -9.69 2.70
CA LEU A 52 -1.90 -8.26 2.97
C LEU A 52 -2.70 -7.39 1.98
N LEU A 53 -2.62 -7.67 0.68
CA LEU A 53 -3.38 -6.91 -0.32
C LEU A 53 -4.90 -7.08 -0.12
N GLY A 54 -5.36 -8.25 0.32
CA GLY A 54 -6.73 -8.48 0.73
C GLY A 54 -7.15 -7.66 1.95
N ALA A 55 -6.28 -7.56 2.97
CA ALA A 55 -6.51 -6.73 4.15
C ALA A 55 -6.54 -5.22 3.78
N VAL A 56 -5.63 -4.76 2.94
CA VAL A 56 -5.60 -3.40 2.41
C VAL A 56 -6.88 -3.06 1.67
N PHE A 57 -7.35 -3.95 0.79
CA PHE A 57 -8.59 -3.75 0.05
C PHE A 57 -9.81 -3.61 0.98
N LYS A 58 -9.86 -4.40 2.06
CA LYS A 58 -10.94 -4.33 3.07
C LYS A 58 -10.88 -3.06 3.92
N ALA A 59 -9.68 -2.58 4.25
CA ALA A 59 -9.49 -1.41 5.09
C ALA A 59 -9.74 -0.07 4.35
N LEU A 60 -9.47 -0.04 3.04
CA LEU A 60 -9.69 1.15 2.22
C LEU A 60 -11.18 1.38 1.91
N PRO A 61 -11.68 2.62 2.00
CA PRO A 61 -13.01 2.96 1.50
C PRO A 61 -13.07 2.84 -0.02
N VAL A 62 -14.29 2.82 -0.57
CA VAL A 62 -14.48 2.90 -2.03
C VAL A 62 -13.81 4.17 -2.56
N GLY A 63 -13.01 4.02 -3.62
CA GLY A 63 -12.23 5.09 -4.21
C GLY A 63 -10.90 5.38 -3.51
N GLY A 64 -10.60 4.69 -2.40
CA GLY A 64 -9.33 4.74 -1.69
C GLY A 64 -8.16 4.23 -2.53
N ARG A 65 -6.95 4.60 -2.12
CA ARG A 65 -5.71 4.40 -2.90
C ARG A 65 -4.72 3.52 -2.16
N LEU A 66 -4.15 2.55 -2.86
CA LEU A 66 -2.94 1.85 -2.43
C LEU A 66 -1.73 2.43 -3.16
N LEU A 67 -0.70 2.81 -2.41
CA LEU A 67 0.62 3.18 -2.90
C LEU A 67 1.62 2.08 -2.54
N VAL A 68 2.38 1.61 -3.52
CA VAL A 68 3.45 0.61 -3.32
C VAL A 68 4.78 1.26 -3.72
N SER A 69 5.74 1.21 -2.80
CA SER A 69 7.07 1.80 -2.93
C SER A 69 8.13 0.74 -2.63
N GLU A 70 8.49 -0.03 -3.65
CA GLU A 70 9.36 -1.21 -3.55
C GLU A 70 10.47 -1.12 -4.62
N PRO A 71 11.65 -1.71 -4.37
CA PRO A 71 12.63 -1.91 -5.44
C PRO A 71 12.08 -2.90 -6.47
N MET A 72 11.99 -2.49 -7.73
CA MET A 72 11.49 -3.33 -8.82
C MET A 72 12.65 -3.85 -9.67
N THR A 73 12.77 -5.18 -9.84
CA THR A 73 13.63 -5.77 -10.87
C THR A 73 12.92 -5.73 -12.21
N GLY A 74 13.46 -5.00 -13.20
CA GLY A 74 12.84 -4.94 -14.52
C GLY A 74 13.27 -3.82 -15.46
N VAL A 75 14.19 -2.94 -15.06
CA VAL A 75 14.78 -1.96 -15.99
C VAL A 75 16.22 -2.35 -16.25
N GLN A 76 16.54 -2.70 -17.50
CA GLN A 76 17.91 -2.87 -17.96
C GLN A 76 18.61 -1.50 -17.96
N ALA A 77 19.16 -1.11 -16.81
CA ALA A 77 20.12 -0.02 -16.71
C ALA A 77 21.36 -0.51 -15.95
N PRO A 78 22.57 -0.05 -16.33
CA PRO A 78 23.82 -0.70 -15.95
C PRO A 78 24.11 -0.57 -14.45
N LYS A 79 24.66 -1.65 -13.91
CA LYS A 79 25.09 -1.84 -12.52
C LYS A 79 25.81 -0.63 -11.94
N ARG A 80 25.11 0.15 -11.12
CA ARG A 80 25.64 0.83 -9.92
C ARG A 80 24.56 0.78 -8.83
N GLN A 81 25.00 0.48 -7.62
CA GLN A 81 24.16 0.23 -6.45
C GLN A 81 23.09 1.31 -6.26
N VAL A 82 21.85 0.89 -5.99
CA VAL A 82 20.70 1.73 -5.58
C VAL A 82 20.11 2.63 -6.69
N THR A 83 19.52 2.04 -7.72
CA THR A 83 18.56 2.77 -8.58
C THR A 83 17.14 2.47 -8.11
N LEU A 84 16.61 3.30 -7.20
CA LEU A 84 15.19 3.32 -6.84
C LEU A 84 14.38 3.76 -8.07
N ILE A 85 13.94 2.81 -8.88
CA ILE A 85 12.83 3.05 -9.81
C ILE A 85 11.55 2.83 -9.02
N LEU A 86 11.15 3.87 -8.28
CA LEU A 86 9.83 3.98 -7.67
C LEU A 86 8.80 3.99 -8.79
N ARG A 87 8.21 2.85 -9.11
CA ARG A 87 6.92 2.86 -9.82
C ARG A 87 5.83 2.92 -8.75
N CYS A 88 5.28 4.11 -8.55
CA CYS A 88 4.03 4.27 -7.81
C CYS A 88 2.91 3.62 -8.62
N ILE A 89 2.59 2.36 -8.33
CA ILE A 89 1.33 1.79 -8.79
C ILE A 89 0.26 2.32 -7.83
N VAL A 90 -0.49 3.31 -8.29
CA VAL A 90 -1.67 3.79 -7.57
C VAL A 90 -2.83 2.89 -7.98
N TRP A 91 -3.20 1.95 -7.12
CA TRP A 91 -4.41 1.17 -7.32
C TRP A 91 -5.59 1.86 -6.64
N ARG A 92 -6.70 2.01 -7.38
CA ARG A 92 -7.93 2.57 -6.85
C ARG A 92 -8.89 1.43 -6.54
N CYS A 93 -9.36 1.36 -5.30
CA CYS A 93 -10.42 0.43 -4.91
C CYS A 93 -11.72 0.83 -5.62
N VAL A 94 -12.04 0.15 -6.72
CA VAL A 94 -13.30 0.31 -7.45
C VAL A 94 -14.18 -0.90 -7.09
N PRO A 95 -15.50 -0.73 -6.88
CA PRO A 95 -16.39 -1.86 -6.64
C PRO A 95 -16.31 -2.87 -7.79
N ALA A 96 -16.33 -4.17 -7.46
CA ALA A 96 -16.39 -5.22 -8.46
C ALA A 96 -17.61 -4.98 -9.38
N ARG A 97 -17.38 -4.93 -10.70
CA ARG A 97 -18.50 -4.85 -11.66
C ARG A 97 -19.34 -6.10 -11.51
N ARG A 98 -20.56 -5.97 -11.01
CA ARG A 98 -21.54 -7.08 -11.04
C ARG A 98 -21.86 -7.36 -12.50
N GLY A 99 -21.43 -8.52 -13.01
CA GLY A 99 -21.84 -9.00 -14.33
C GLY A 99 -23.36 -9.18 -14.43
N PRO A 100 -23.93 -9.28 -15.65
CA PRO A 100 -25.36 -9.48 -15.81
C PRO A 100 -25.80 -10.77 -15.10
N ARG A 101 -26.83 -10.66 -14.23
CA ARG A 101 -27.43 -11.82 -13.58
C ARG A 101 -27.95 -12.80 -14.65
N PRO A 102 -27.69 -14.11 -14.54
CA PRO A 102 -28.29 -15.07 -15.46
C PRO A 102 -29.82 -14.96 -15.39
N ARG A 103 -30.47 -14.77 -16.55
CA ARG A 103 -31.93 -14.81 -16.65
C ARG A 103 -32.40 -16.18 -16.19
N SER A 104 -33.17 -16.22 -15.10
CA SER A 104 -33.91 -17.41 -14.69
C SER A 104 -34.79 -17.84 -15.87
N ARG A 105 -34.54 -19.03 -16.43
CA ARG A 105 -35.45 -19.65 -17.39
C ARG A 105 -36.74 -20.00 -16.63
N ARG A 106 -37.86 -19.39 -17.04
CA ARG A 106 -39.20 -19.89 -16.73
C ARG A 106 -39.56 -20.97 -17.74
#